data_AF-K3XSM8-F1
#
_entry.id   AF-K3XSM8-F1
#
_cell.length_a   1.000
_cell.length_b   1.000
_cell.length_c   1.000
_cell.angle_alpha   90.00
_cell.angle_beta   90.00
_cell.angle_gamma   90.00
#
_symmetry.space_group_name_H-M   'P 1'
#
loop_
_entity.id
_entity.type
_entity.pdbx_description
1 polymer ?
#
loop_
_entity_poly.entity_id
_entity_poly.type
_entity_poly.pdbx_seq_one_letter_code
_entity_poly.pdbx_strand_id
1 'polypeptide(L)' 'MAPISRASVVLVMAVVAVLAAAANAQAPASAPASDGTSVDQGIAYVLMLVALVLTYLIHPLDASSAYKLF' A
#
# COMPACT_ATOMS: atom_id res chain seq x y z
N MET A 1 48.00 4.21 -33.98
CA MET A 1 47.31 4.37 -32.68
C MET A 1 47.41 5.84 -32.32
N ALA A 2 46.34 6.62 -32.49
CA ALA A 2 46.41 8.06 -32.21
C ALA A 2 46.54 8.29 -30.69
N PRO A 3 47.44 9.17 -30.22
CA PRO A 3 47.62 9.40 -28.80
C PRO A 3 46.35 10.06 -28.23
N ILE A 4 45.86 9.53 -27.11
CA ILE A 4 44.75 10.12 -26.38
C ILE A 4 45.16 11.54 -25.97
N SER A 5 44.45 12.53 -26.49
CA SER A 5 44.74 13.93 -26.17
C SER A 5 44.30 14.25 -24.74
N ARG A 6 45.03 15.14 -24.06
CA ARG A 6 44.66 15.62 -22.72
C ARG A 6 43.25 16.23 -22.71
N ALA A 7 42.86 16.88 -23.80
CA ALA A 7 41.52 17.43 -23.98
C ALA A 7 40.43 16.35 -23.99
N SER A 8 40.69 15.20 -24.63
CA SER A 8 39.77 14.06 -24.63
C SER A 8 39.57 13.49 -23.22
N VAL A 9 40.63 13.41 -22.40
CA VAL A 9 40.52 12.94 -21.01
C VAL A 9 39.69 13.89 -20.16
N VAL A 10 39.92 15.21 -20.29
CA VAL A 10 39.16 16.23 -19.55
C VAL A 10 37.67 16.19 -19.94
N LEU A 11 37.36 16.03 -21.22
CA LEU A 11 35.98 15.93 -21.70
C LEU A 11 35.26 14.70 -21.11
N VAL A 12 35.91 13.54 -21.08
CA VAL A 12 35.33 12.33 -20.49
C VAL A 12 35.08 12.50 -18.99
N MET A 13 36.03 13.09 -18.26
CA MET A 13 35.85 13.35 -16.82
C MET A 13 34.71 14.34 -16.55
N ALA A 14 34.56 15.38 -17.38
CA ALA A 14 33.45 16.32 -17.25
C ALA A 14 32.08 15.65 -17.48
N VAL A 15 31.98 14.80 -18.50
CA VAL A 15 30.74 14.05 -18.79
C VAL A 15 30.40 13.10 -17.65
N VAL A 16 31.37 12.37 -17.12
CA VAL A 16 31.17 11.47 -15.98
C VAL A 16 30.72 12.23 -14.73
N ALA A 17 31.33 13.39 -14.45
CA ALA A 17 30.96 14.21 -13.31
C ALA A 17 29.51 14.74 -13.41
N VAL A 18 29.08 15.16 -14.60
CA VAL A 18 27.70 15.61 -14.84
C VAL A 18 26.69 14.47 -14.67
N LEU A 19 26.98 13.29 -15.21
CA LEU A 19 26.13 12.10 -15.07
C LEU A 19 26.03 11.66 -13.60
N ALA A 20 27.14 11.69 -12.86
CA ALA A 20 27.16 11.37 -11.45
C ALA A 20 26.33 12.39 -10.64
N ALA A 21 26.47 13.69 -10.92
CA ALA A 21 25.67 14.72 -10.26
C ALA A 21 24.17 14.55 -10.54
N ALA A 22 23.79 14.24 -11.79
CA ALA A 22 22.41 13.98 -12.18
C ALA A 22 21.82 12.74 -11.47
N ALA A 23 22.59 11.66 -11.34
CA ALA A 23 22.16 10.46 -10.63
C ALA A 23 21.94 10.70 -9.12
N ASN A 24 22.78 11.52 -8.50
CA ASN A 24 22.65 11.87 -7.09
C ASN A 24 21.55 12.91 -6.81
N ALA A 25 21.07 13.62 -7.85
CA ALA A 25 19.98 14.58 -7.73
C ALA A 25 18.59 13.90 -7.72
N GLN A 26 18.50 12.58 -7.90
CA GLN A 26 17.25 11.85 -7.78
C GLN A 26 16.80 11.83 -6.31
N ALA A 27 15.66 12.46 -6.03
CA ALA A 27 15.03 12.37 -4.73
C ALA A 27 14.72 10.89 -4.39
N PRO A 28 14.80 10.50 -3.11
CA PRO A 28 14.38 9.16 -2.68
C PRO A 28 12.96 8.87 -3.21
N ALA A 29 12.77 7.69 -3.80
CA ALA A 29 11.45 7.27 -4.25
C ALA A 29 10.48 7.30 -3.06
N SER A 30 9.28 7.82 -3.27
CA SER A 30 8.22 7.81 -2.26
C SER A 30 8.01 6.37 -1.75
N ALA A 31 7.90 6.21 -0.43
CA ALA A 31 7.62 4.91 0.15
C ALA A 31 6.31 4.34 -0.43
N PRO A 32 6.21 3.00 -0.61
CA PRO A 32 4.94 2.38 -0.95
C PRO A 32 3.88 2.75 0.09
N ALA A 33 2.79 3.39 -0.34
CA ALA A 33 1.62 3.60 0.49
C ALA A 33 0.82 2.29 0.53
N SER A 34 0.74 1.65 1.70
CA SER A 34 -0.10 0.48 1.92
C SER A 34 -1.22 0.90 2.87
N ASP A 35 -2.36 1.30 2.32
CA ASP A 35 -3.52 1.77 3.09
C ASP A 35 -4.27 0.57 3.68
N GLY A 36 -3.84 0.12 4.87
CA GLY A 36 -4.45 -0.98 5.63
C GLY A 36 -5.95 -0.76 5.97
N THR A 37 -6.44 0.46 5.79
CA THR A 37 -7.83 0.88 5.99
C THR A 37 -8.84 0.06 5.20
N SER A 38 -8.47 -0.42 4.00
CA SER A 38 -9.38 -1.25 3.17
C SER A 38 -9.69 -2.60 3.82
N VAL A 39 -8.72 -3.19 4.50
CA VAL A 39 -8.90 -4.44 5.26
C VAL A 39 -9.74 -4.18 6.52
N ASP A 40 -9.43 -3.10 7.24
CA ASP A 40 -10.18 -2.72 8.44
C ASP A 40 -11.65 -2.43 8.12
N GLN A 41 -11.93 -1.71 7.03
CA GLN A 41 -13.27 -1.44 6.54
C GLN A 41 -14.00 -2.71 6.12
N GLY A 42 -13.31 -3.64 5.46
CA GLY A 42 -13.85 -4.95 5.11
C GLY A 42 -14.28 -5.75 6.34
N ILE A 43 -13.42 -5.83 7.36
CA ILE A 43 -13.74 -6.48 8.64
C ILE A 43 -14.93 -5.79 9.31
N ALA A 44 -14.98 -4.46 9.32
CA ALA A 44 -16.10 -3.70 9.88
C ALA A 44 -17.43 -4.05 9.20
N TYR A 45 -17.47 -4.12 7.86
CA TYR A 45 -18.67 -4.54 7.13
C TYR A 45 -19.07 -5.99 7.41
N VAL A 46 -18.10 -6.91 7.48
CA VAL A 46 -18.38 -8.32 7.82
C VAL A 46 -18.97 -8.42 9.23
N LEU A 47 -18.39 -7.73 10.21
CA LEU A 47 -18.91 -7.72 11.58
C LEU A 47 -20.31 -7.09 11.66
N MET A 48 -20.58 -6.03 10.89
CA MET A 48 -21.91 -5.43 10.78
C MET A 48 -22.94 -6.43 10.23
N LEU A 49 -22.58 -7.17 9.18
CA LEU A 49 -23.43 -8.20 8.58
C LEU A 49 -23.66 -9.38 9.53
N VAL A 50 -22.62 -9.83 10.23
CA VAL A 50 -22.73 -10.86 11.27
C VAL A 50 -23.69 -10.40 12.37
N ALA A 51 -23.56 -9.17 12.86
CA ALA A 51 -24.47 -8.62 13.88
C ALA A 51 -25.92 -8.54 13.38
N LEU A 52 -26.12 -8.15 12.12
CA LEU A 52 -27.44 -8.10 11.51
C LEU A 52 -28.08 -9.51 11.40
N VAL A 53 -27.29 -10.51 10.99
CA VAL A 53 -27.75 -11.91 10.92
C VAL A 53 -28.04 -12.45 12.32
N LEU A 54 -27.14 -12.24 13.29
CA LEU A 54 -27.33 -12.71 14.67
C LEU A 54 -28.59 -12.12 15.29
N THR A 55 -28.81 -10.81 15.13
CA THR A 55 -30.03 -10.19 15.63
C THR A 55 -31.26 -10.76 14.93
N TYR A 56 -31.27 -10.89 13.60
CA TYR A 56 -32.39 -11.46 12.87
C TYR A 56 -32.69 -12.93 13.25
N LEU A 57 -31.68 -13.73 13.59
CA LEU A 57 -31.85 -15.12 14.00
C LEU A 57 -32.31 -15.26 15.46
N ILE A 58 -31.81 -14.40 16.37
CA ILE A 58 -32.17 -14.47 17.79
C ILE A 58 -33.63 -14.05 18.02
N HIS A 59 -34.17 -13.09 17.25
CA HIS A 59 -35.57 -12.66 17.37
C HIS A 59 -36.61 -13.81 17.25
N PRO A 60 -36.61 -14.65 16.20
CA PRO A 60 -37.54 -15.77 16.08
C PRO A 60 -37.20 -16.93 17.04
N LEU A 61 -35.93 -17.13 17.40
CA LEU A 61 -35.53 -18.15 18.38
C LEU A 61 -36.05 -17.83 19.79
N ASP A 62 -35.97 -16.56 20.20
CA ASP A 62 -36.52 -16.06 21.46
C ASP A 62 -38.06 -16.14 21.46
N ALA A 63 -38.71 -15.67 20.39
CA ALA A 63 -40.17 -15.76 20.24
C ALA A 63 -40.68 -17.21 20.21
N SER A 64 -39.97 -18.12 19.53
CA SER A 64 -40.29 -19.55 19.52
C SER A 64 -40.16 -20.19 20.90
N SER A 65 -39.19 -19.74 21.71
CA SER A 65 -39.00 -20.26 23.07
C SER A 65 -40.15 -19.83 23.97
N ALA A 66 -40.63 -18.60 23.85
CA ALA A 66 -41.80 -18.11 24.59
C ALA A 66 -43.07 -18.89 24.24
N TYR A 67 -43.32 -19.20 22.96
CA TYR A 67 -44.52 -19.93 22.54
C TYR A 67 -44.53 -21.41 22.97
N LYS A 68 -43.37 -21.97 23.29
CA LYS A 68 -43.19 -23.33 23.83
C LYS A 68 -43.47 -23.44 25.34
N LEU A 69 -43.55 -22.30 26.05
CA LEU A 69 -43.79 -22.22 27.50
C LEU A 69 -45.26 -21.94 27.87
N PHE A 70 -46.13 -21.75 26.88
CA PHE A 70 -47.59 -21.63 27.02
C PHE A 70 -48.29 -22.79 26.29
#